data_AF-A0A9D4FT19-F1
#
_entry.id   AF-A0A9D4FT19-F1
#
_cell.length_a   1.000
_cell.length_b   1.000
_cell.length_c   1.000
_cell.angle_alpha   90.00
_cell.angle_beta   90.00
_cell.angle_gamma   90.00
#
_symmetry.space_group_name_H-M   'P 1'
#
loop_
_entity.id
_entity.type
_entity.pdbx_description
1 polymer ?
#
loop_
_entity_poly.entity_id
_entity_poly.type
_entity_poly.pdbx_seq_one_letter_code
_entity_poly.pdbx_strand_id
1 'polypeptide(L)'
;MIRLYFDESTPHLDRNARLFDIIGLYFDKSAHDFDKIARLFDIIGLYFDKSAHDFDKIARMFDIIGLYFDKSAHDFDKIARLFDIIGLYFDKSAHDFDTIARMFDIIGLYFDKSAHDFDKIARLFDIIGLYFDKSAHDVNKIARLFDIIVLYFDKSSHDFDKIARLFDIIGLYFDKSAHDFDKIARLFDIIGLYFDKSAHDFDKIARLFDII
;
A
#
# COMPACT_ATOMS: atom_id res chain seq x y z
N MET A 1 36.27 -115.76 28.89
CA MET A 1 35.27 -114.82 28.34
C MET A 1 34.70 -114.11 29.57
N ILE A 2 35.10 -112.89 29.91
CA ILE A 2 34.55 -111.62 29.40
C ILE A 2 35.58 -110.52 29.71
N ARG A 3 35.98 -109.75 28.69
CA ARG A 3 36.75 -108.50 28.83
C ARG A 3 35.80 -107.44 29.40
N LEU A 4 36.15 -106.85 30.54
CA LEU A 4 35.54 -105.60 31.00
C LEU A 4 36.32 -104.44 30.35
N TYR A 5 35.73 -103.87 29.30
CA TYR A 5 36.16 -102.61 28.69
C TYR A 5 35.62 -101.46 29.54
N PHE A 6 36.42 -100.96 30.48
CA PHE A 6 36.10 -99.78 31.27
C PHE A 6 37.36 -98.91 31.42
N ASP A 7 37.99 -98.49 30.32
CA ASP A 7 39.07 -97.50 30.41
C ASP A 7 39.38 -96.78 29.09
N GLU A 8 38.36 -96.35 28.36
CA GLU A 8 38.55 -95.38 27.26
C GLU A 8 37.65 -94.15 27.43
N SER A 9 36.63 -94.19 28.29
CA SER A 9 35.56 -93.18 28.36
C SER A 9 35.93 -91.91 29.15
N THR A 10 36.87 -92.00 30.11
CA THR A 10 37.17 -90.94 31.10
C THR A 10 37.98 -89.75 30.55
N PRO A 11 39.04 -89.93 29.71
CA PRO A 11 39.71 -88.80 29.06
C PRO A 11 38.83 -88.13 28.00
N HIS A 12 37.93 -88.90 27.37
CA HIS A 12 36.96 -88.39 26.40
C HIS A 12 35.91 -87.49 27.07
N LEU A 13 35.46 -87.83 28.29
CA LEU A 13 34.56 -86.99 29.08
C LEU A 13 35.21 -85.66 29.50
N ASP A 14 36.47 -85.65 29.96
CA ASP A 14 37.18 -84.41 30.33
C ASP A 14 37.50 -83.52 29.11
N ARG A 15 37.84 -84.15 27.97
CA ARG A 15 38.02 -83.43 26.70
C ARG A 15 36.71 -82.83 26.19
N ASN A 16 35.59 -83.54 26.35
CA ASN A 16 34.26 -83.03 26.01
C ASN A 16 33.84 -81.87 26.92
N ALA A 17 34.11 -81.95 28.22
CA ALA A 17 33.84 -80.86 29.17
C ALA A 17 34.60 -79.57 28.80
N ARG A 18 35.91 -79.67 28.51
CA ARG A 18 36.70 -78.52 28.05
C ARG A 18 36.23 -77.98 26.71
N LEU A 19 35.78 -78.86 25.80
CA LEU A 19 35.20 -78.43 24.53
C LEU A 19 33.90 -77.64 24.76
N PHE A 20 33.05 -78.09 25.68
CA PHE A 20 31.83 -77.38 26.08
C PHE A 20 32.13 -76.02 26.71
N ASP A 21 33.15 -75.90 27.57
CA ASP A 21 33.57 -74.61 28.14
C ASP A 21 34.09 -73.64 27.07
N ILE A 22 34.89 -74.13 26.11
CA ILE A 22 35.38 -73.32 24.98
C ILE A 22 34.22 -72.85 24.10
N ILE A 23 33.24 -73.74 23.85
CA ILE A 23 32.02 -73.40 23.13
C ILE A 23 31.22 -72.34 23.90
N GLY A 24 31.08 -72.49 25.22
CA GLY A 24 30.42 -71.51 26.09
C GLY A 24 31.08 -70.13 26.04
N LEU A 25 32.41 -70.07 26.17
CA LEU A 25 33.17 -68.82 26.03
C LEU A 25 33.02 -68.18 24.64
N TYR A 26 32.90 -68.99 23.58
CA TYR A 26 32.60 -68.50 22.24
C TYR A 26 31.19 -67.87 22.16
N PHE A 27 30.19 -68.53 22.74
CA PHE A 27 28.83 -68.00 22.81
C PHE A 27 28.75 -66.71 23.62
N ASP A 28 29.44 -66.63 24.77
CA ASP A 28 29.50 -65.41 25.58
C ASP A 28 30.16 -64.25 24.84
N LYS A 29 31.27 -64.53 24.12
CA LYS A 29 31.93 -63.52 23.28
C LYS A 29 31.02 -63.04 22.15
N SER A 30 30.34 -63.97 21.47
CA SER A 30 29.37 -63.63 20.42
C SER A 30 28.21 -62.80 20.97
N ALA A 31 27.66 -63.15 22.13
CA ALA A 31 26.62 -62.38 22.80
C ALA A 31 27.09 -60.95 23.13
N HIS A 32 28.31 -60.82 23.66
CA HIS A 32 28.91 -59.52 23.95
C HIS A 32 29.14 -58.66 22.69
N ASP A 33 29.51 -59.27 21.57
CA ASP A 33 29.66 -58.57 20.29
C ASP A 33 28.29 -58.16 19.71
N PHE A 34 27.24 -58.97 19.87
CA PHE A 34 25.87 -58.58 19.54
C PHE A 34 25.38 -57.40 20.39
N ASP A 35 25.66 -57.38 21.70
CA ASP A 35 25.32 -56.26 22.57
C ASP A 35 26.00 -54.95 22.13
N LYS A 36 27.26 -55.02 21.69
CA LYS A 36 27.96 -53.84 21.14
C LYS A 36 27.32 -53.33 19.86
N ILE A 37 26.92 -54.25 18.97
CA ILE A 37 26.23 -53.91 17.73
C ILE A 37 24.87 -53.26 18.04
N ALA A 38 24.11 -53.81 18.98
CA ALA A 38 22.83 -53.23 19.41
C ALA A 38 23.00 -51.80 19.95
N ARG A 39 23.99 -51.57 20.83
CA ARG A 39 24.31 -50.21 21.33
C ARG A 39 24.72 -49.26 20.21
N LEU A 40 25.43 -49.73 19.18
CA LEU A 40 25.79 -48.92 18.02
C LEU A 40 24.54 -48.52 17.21
N PHE A 41 23.59 -49.44 17.02
CA PHE A 41 22.31 -49.15 16.38
C PHE A 41 21.47 -48.16 17.18
N ASP A 42 21.44 -48.27 18.52
CA ASP A 42 20.76 -47.29 19.38
C ASP A 42 21.36 -45.88 19.20
N ILE A 43 22.69 -45.78 19.19
CA ILE A 43 23.39 -44.51 18.94
C ILE A 43 23.05 -43.95 17.55
N ILE A 44 23.04 -44.79 16.52
CA ILE A 44 22.65 -44.39 15.16
C ILE A 44 21.20 -43.91 15.14
N GLY A 45 20.29 -44.60 15.82
CA GLY A 45 18.89 -44.19 15.99
C GLY A 45 18.77 -42.80 16.62
N LEU A 46 19.51 -42.54 17.71
CA LEU A 46 19.55 -41.22 18.36
C LEU A 46 20.06 -40.12 17.42
N TYR A 47 21.03 -40.40 16.53
CA TYR A 47 21.48 -39.45 15.52
C TYR A 47 20.41 -39.17 14.46
N PHE A 48 19.67 -40.20 14.02
CA PHE A 48 18.54 -40.02 13.11
C PHE A 48 17.42 -39.20 13.76
N ASP A 49 17.06 -39.49 15.00
CA ASP A 49 16.04 -38.74 15.75
C ASP A 49 16.42 -37.26 15.90
N LYS A 50 17.70 -36.99 16.24
CA LYS A 50 18.22 -35.62 16.30
C LYS A 50 18.14 -34.93 14.95
N SER A 51 18.53 -35.62 13.88
CA SER A 51 18.49 -35.07 12.52
C SER A 51 17.06 -34.75 12.09
N ALA A 52 16.10 -35.65 12.35
CA ALA A 52 14.69 -35.43 12.09
C ALA A 52 14.16 -34.21 12.86
N HIS A 53 14.52 -34.08 14.13
CA HIS A 53 14.14 -32.94 14.95
C HIS A 53 14.70 -31.60 14.42
N ASP A 54 15.92 -31.60 13.89
CA ASP A 54 16.51 -30.42 13.27
C ASP A 54 15.84 -30.07 11.93
N PHE A 55 15.46 -31.07 11.11
CA PHE A 55 14.63 -30.86 9.92
C PHE A 55 13.25 -30.25 10.28
N ASP A 56 12.60 -30.73 11.34
CA ASP A 56 11.32 -30.18 11.79
C ASP A 56 11.45 -28.71 12.23
N LYS A 57 12.58 -28.30 12.83
CA LYS A 57 12.83 -26.89 13.15
C LYS A 57 12.98 -26.06 11.88
N ILE A 58 13.74 -26.55 10.90
CA ILE A 58 13.93 -25.87 9.62
C ILE A 58 12.58 -25.70 8.91
N ALA A 59 11.75 -26.74 8.86
CA ALA A 59 10.41 -26.67 8.27
C ALA A 59 9.54 -25.60 8.94
N ARG A 60 9.49 -25.57 10.28
CA ARG A 60 8.77 -24.52 11.03
C ARG A 60 9.32 -23.11 10.77
N MET A 61 10.63 -22.95 10.58
CA MET A 61 11.21 -21.66 10.20
C MET A 61 10.75 -21.22 8.81
N PHE A 62 10.72 -22.14 7.83
CA PHE A 62 10.20 -21.84 6.50
C PHE A 62 8.70 -21.47 6.51
N ASP A 63 7.89 -22.13 7.34
CA ASP A 63 6.47 -21.75 7.51
C ASP A 63 6.34 -20.31 8.04
N ILE A 64 7.15 -19.93 9.03
CA ILE A 64 7.18 -18.56 9.58
C ILE A 64 7.60 -17.55 8.50
N ILE A 65 8.63 -17.86 7.72
CA ILE A 65 9.08 -17.02 6.60
C ILE A 65 7.95 -16.83 5.58
N GLY A 66 7.24 -17.91 5.22
CA GLY A 66 6.08 -17.87 4.33
C GLY A 66 4.99 -16.92 4.82
N LEU A 67 4.64 -16.98 6.12
CA LEU A 67 3.66 -16.09 6.73
C LEU A 67 4.06 -14.60 6.64
N TYR A 68 5.35 -14.28 6.76
CA TYR A 68 5.83 -12.90 6.57
C TYR A 68 5.69 -12.44 5.11
N PHE A 69 5.99 -13.32 4.13
CA PHE A 69 5.80 -13.00 2.72
C PHE A 69 4.33 -12.76 2.37
N ASP A 70 3.41 -13.61 2.84
CA ASP A 70 1.97 -13.45 2.63
C ASP A 70 1.45 -12.12 3.19
N LYS A 71 1.92 -11.76 4.39
CA LYS A 71 1.59 -10.49 5.03
C LYS A 71 2.10 -9.29 4.24
N SER A 72 3.34 -9.35 3.74
CA SER A 72 3.90 -8.31 2.88
C SER A 72 3.12 -8.17 1.57
N ALA A 73 2.75 -9.27 0.92
CA ALA A 73 1.92 -9.26 -0.29
C ALA A 73 0.57 -8.57 -0.03
N HIS A 74 -0.09 -8.89 1.09
CA HIS A 74 -1.35 -8.26 1.47
C HIS A 74 -1.20 -6.76 1.76
N ASP A 75 -0.08 -6.32 2.34
CA ASP A 75 0.18 -4.89 2.55
C ASP A 75 0.45 -4.18 1.21
N PHE A 76 1.13 -4.80 0.23
CA PHE A 76 1.26 -4.26 -1.12
C PHE A 76 -0.08 -4.13 -1.85
N ASP A 77 -0.99 -5.09 -1.71
CA ASP A 77 -2.35 -4.98 -2.27
C ASP A 77 -3.11 -3.78 -1.70
N LYS A 78 -2.92 -3.47 -0.41
CA LYS A 78 -3.51 -2.28 0.20
C LYS A 78 -2.89 -1.00 -0.34
N ILE A 79 -1.57 -0.96 -0.49
CA ILE A 79 -0.87 0.16 -1.11
C ILE A 79 -1.42 0.44 -2.51
N ALA A 80 -1.59 -0.60 -3.34
CA ALA A 80 -2.16 -0.46 -4.68
C ALA A 80 -3.55 0.20 -4.66
N ARG A 81 -4.45 -0.27 -3.78
CA ARG A 81 -5.78 0.33 -3.61
C ARG A 81 -5.73 1.78 -3.13
N LEU A 82 -4.77 2.14 -2.28
CA LEU A 82 -4.59 3.53 -1.84
C LEU A 82 -4.14 4.42 -3.01
N PHE A 83 -3.27 3.92 -3.89
CA PHE A 83 -2.90 4.63 -5.11
C PHE A 83 -4.08 4.83 -6.06
N ASP A 84 -4.95 3.83 -6.22
CA ASP A 84 -6.18 3.99 -7.01
C ASP A 84 -7.06 5.12 -6.45
N ILE A 85 -7.23 5.16 -5.12
CA ILE A 85 -7.99 6.22 -4.44
C ILE A 85 -7.33 7.59 -4.65
N ILE A 86 -6.00 7.69 -4.55
CA ILE A 86 -5.26 8.93 -4.84
C ILE A 86 -5.52 9.39 -6.28
N GLY A 87 -5.50 8.47 -7.25
CA GLY A 87 -5.82 8.76 -8.65
C GLY A 87 -7.20 9.40 -8.81
N LEU A 88 -8.23 8.83 -8.16
CA LEU A 88 -9.59 9.40 -8.19
C LEU A 88 -9.68 10.82 -7.62
N TYR A 89 -8.90 11.13 -6.58
CA TYR A 89 -8.83 12.50 -6.06
C TYR A 89 -8.15 13.46 -7.03
N PHE A 90 -7.09 13.04 -7.73
CA PHE A 90 -6.46 13.86 -8.77
C PHE A 90 -7.41 14.14 -9.95
N ASP A 91 -8.13 13.11 -10.43
CA ASP A 91 -9.12 13.27 -11.51
C ASP A 91 -10.22 14.26 -11.12
N LYS A 92 -10.72 14.16 -9.89
CA LYS A 92 -11.72 15.09 -9.35
C LYS A 92 -11.19 16.52 -9.27
N SER A 93 -9.97 16.72 -8.77
CA SER A 93 -9.33 18.03 -8.73
C SER A 93 -9.12 18.62 -10.13
N ALA A 94 -8.72 17.81 -11.11
CA ALA A 94 -8.61 18.26 -12.50
C ALA A 94 -9.96 18.74 -13.06
N HIS A 95 -11.04 18.02 -12.79
CA HIS A 95 -12.38 18.45 -13.22
C HIS A 95 -12.85 19.74 -12.53
N ASP A 96 -12.51 19.91 -11.25
CA ASP A 96 -12.78 21.15 -10.50
C ASP A 96 -12.02 22.34 -11.14
N PHE A 97 -10.74 22.16 -11.53
CA PHE A 97 -9.97 23.19 -12.24
C PHE A 97 -10.53 23.53 -13.63
N ASP A 98 -10.97 22.54 -14.41
CA ASP A 98 -11.66 22.79 -15.69
C ASP A 98 -12.93 23.62 -15.50
N THR A 99 -13.67 23.37 -14.42
CA THR A 99 -14.87 24.13 -14.08
C THR A 99 -14.53 25.59 -13.73
N ILE A 100 -13.49 25.80 -12.92
CA ILE A 100 -12.97 27.13 -12.60
C ILE A 100 -12.56 27.88 -13.88
N ALA A 101 -11.85 27.23 -14.81
CA ALA A 101 -11.42 27.86 -16.07
C ALA A 101 -12.62 28.38 -16.88
N ARG A 102 -13.68 27.58 -17.03
CA ARG A 102 -14.92 28.00 -17.70
C ARG A 102 -15.61 29.16 -16.99
N MET A 103 -15.54 29.22 -15.65
CA MET A 103 -16.08 30.36 -14.90
C MET A 103 -15.30 31.64 -15.18
N PHE A 104 -13.96 31.57 -15.31
CA PHE A 104 -13.16 32.71 -15.72
C PHE A 104 -13.50 33.20 -17.14
N ASP A 105 -13.77 32.30 -18.09
CA ASP A 105 -14.24 32.68 -19.43
C ASP A 105 -15.57 33.45 -19.34
N ILE A 106 -16.51 32.98 -18.53
CA ILE A 106 -17.80 33.65 -18.30
C ILE A 106 -17.60 35.03 -17.66
N ILE A 107 -16.70 35.16 -16.68
CA ILE A 107 -16.33 36.45 -16.07
C ILE A 107 -15.80 37.41 -17.15
N GLY A 108 -14.93 36.94 -18.04
CA GLY A 108 -14.42 37.71 -19.18
C GLY A 108 -15.54 38.26 -20.05
N LEU A 109 -16.53 37.44 -20.42
CA LEU A 109 -17.69 37.87 -21.20
C LEU A 109 -18.52 38.95 -20.49
N TYR A 110 -18.65 38.90 -19.16
CA TYR A 110 -19.33 39.96 -18.40
C TYR A 110 -18.54 41.26 -18.38
N PHE A 111 -17.20 41.20 -18.31
CA PHE A 111 -16.35 42.38 -18.43
C PHE A 111 -16.46 43.01 -19.81
N ASP A 112 -16.39 42.22 -20.89
CA ASP A 112 -16.54 42.71 -22.26
C ASP A 112 -17.90 43.40 -22.48
N LYS A 113 -18.97 42.79 -21.97
CA LYS A 113 -20.32 43.35 -22.03
C LYS A 113 -20.41 44.66 -21.26
N SER A 114 -19.81 44.74 -20.06
CA SER A 114 -19.78 45.96 -19.26
C SER A 114 -18.99 47.06 -19.96
N ALA A 115 -17.83 46.75 -20.55
CA ALA A 115 -17.06 47.70 -21.34
C ALA A 115 -17.87 48.25 -22.52
N HIS A 116 -18.60 47.39 -23.24
CA HIS A 116 -19.48 47.83 -24.33
C HIS A 116 -20.65 48.72 -23.86
N ASP A 117 -21.20 48.46 -22.67
CA ASP A 117 -22.22 49.33 -22.08
C ASP A 117 -21.62 50.69 -21.66
N PHE A 118 -20.39 50.73 -21.15
CA PHE A 118 -19.67 51.99 -20.88
C PHE A 118 -19.37 52.80 -22.15
N ASP A 119 -18.99 52.15 -23.25
CA ASP A 119 -18.82 52.82 -24.56
C ASP A 119 -20.12 53.47 -25.04
N LYS A 120 -21.27 52.82 -24.83
CA LYS A 120 -22.58 53.39 -25.15
C LYS A 120 -22.91 54.58 -24.28
N ILE A 121 -22.62 54.49 -22.97
CA ILE A 121 -22.77 55.61 -22.04
C ILE A 121 -21.95 56.81 -22.51
N ALA A 122 -20.67 56.61 -22.88
CA ALA A 122 -19.81 57.67 -23.39
C ALA A 122 -20.40 58.36 -24.63
N ARG A 123 -20.88 57.58 -25.61
CA ARG A 123 -21.54 58.12 -26.80
C ARG A 123 -22.83 58.89 -26.47
N LEU A 124 -23.60 58.45 -25.47
CA LEU A 124 -24.79 59.17 -25.02
C LEU A 124 -24.41 60.51 -24.39
N PHE A 125 -23.32 60.58 -23.63
CA PHE A 125 -22.80 61.84 -23.12
C PHE A 125 -22.37 62.81 -24.23
N ASP A 126 -21.71 62.32 -25.28
CA ASP A 126 -21.38 63.15 -26.45
C ASP A 126 -22.64 63.73 -27.10
N ILE A 127 -23.69 62.92 -27.26
CA ILE A 127 -24.97 63.34 -27.82
C ILE A 127 -25.62 64.41 -26.92
N ILE A 128 -25.60 64.22 -25.60
CA ILE A 128 -26.11 65.20 -24.63
C ILE A 128 -25.38 66.55 -24.80
N GLY A 129 -24.04 66.53 -24.92
CA GLY A 129 -23.23 67.73 -25.16
C GLY A 129 -23.69 68.50 -26.41
N LEU A 130 -23.90 67.80 -27.53
CA LEU A 130 -24.40 68.40 -28.77
C LEU A 130 -25.80 69.04 -28.63
N TYR A 131 -26.67 68.47 -27.78
CA TYR A 131 -27.99 69.06 -27.50
C TYR A 131 -27.88 70.34 -26.68
N PHE A 132 -26.98 70.38 -25.68
CA PHE A 132 -26.70 71.59 -24.92
C PHE A 132 -26.16 72.72 -25.81
N ASP A 133 -25.30 72.40 -26.78
CA ASP A 133 -24.73 73.40 -27.70
C ASP A 133 -25.76 73.97 -28.70
N LYS A 134 -26.75 73.16 -29.13
CA LYS A 134 -27.67 73.55 -30.21
C LYS A 134 -28.84 74.42 -29.77
N SER A 135 -29.37 74.24 -28.56
CA SER A 135 -30.35 75.17 -27.96
C SER A 135 -30.81 74.69 -26.58
N ALA A 136 -30.92 75.61 -25.60
CA ALA A 136 -31.34 75.35 -24.21
C ALA A 136 -32.81 74.85 -24.02
N HIS A 137 -33.50 74.44 -25.09
CA HIS A 137 -34.93 74.10 -25.07
C HIS A 137 -35.26 72.59 -25.23
N ASP A 138 -34.27 71.72 -25.43
CA ASP A 138 -34.49 70.26 -25.60
C ASP A 138 -34.33 69.46 -24.29
N VAL A 139 -34.70 70.06 -23.14
CA VAL A 139 -34.55 69.48 -21.78
C VAL A 139 -35.18 68.09 -21.66
N ASN A 140 -36.34 67.86 -22.29
CA ASN A 140 -37.00 66.55 -22.26
C ASN A 140 -36.24 65.45 -23.02
N LYS A 141 -35.50 65.79 -24.08
CA LYS A 141 -34.64 64.81 -24.78
C LYS A 141 -33.41 64.47 -23.97
N ILE A 142 -32.80 65.49 -23.36
CA ILE A 142 -31.65 65.31 -22.46
C ILE A 142 -32.05 64.42 -21.26
N ALA A 143 -33.20 64.67 -20.63
CA ALA A 143 -33.71 63.83 -19.54
C ALA A 143 -33.84 62.36 -19.95
N ARG A 144 -34.44 62.08 -21.12
CA ARG A 144 -34.55 60.71 -21.66
C ARG A 144 -33.19 60.05 -21.93
N LEU A 145 -32.20 60.81 -22.37
CA LEU A 145 -30.84 60.28 -22.57
C LEU A 145 -30.18 59.91 -21.23
N PHE A 146 -30.39 60.73 -20.20
CA PHE A 146 -29.95 60.38 -18.84
C PHE A 146 -30.65 59.13 -18.30
N ASP A 147 -31.96 58.96 -18.52
CA ASP A 147 -32.67 57.73 -18.14
C ASP A 147 -32.04 56.49 -18.79
N ILE A 148 -31.66 56.58 -20.08
CA ILE A 148 -30.98 55.49 -20.79
C ILE A 148 -29.59 55.22 -20.19
N ILE A 149 -28.84 56.27 -19.84
CA ILE A 149 -27.53 56.13 -19.17
C ILE A 149 -27.68 55.39 -17.83
N VAL A 150 -28.69 55.75 -17.02
CA VAL A 150 -28.98 55.07 -15.75
C VAL A 150 -29.25 53.58 -15.99
N LEU A 151 -30.07 53.23 -16.98
CA LEU A 151 -30.34 51.83 -17.33
C LEU A 151 -29.07 51.05 -17.72
N TYR A 152 -28.11 51.68 -18.40
CA TYR A 152 -26.83 51.04 -18.70
C TYR A 152 -25.98 50.85 -17.44
N PHE A 153 -25.91 51.84 -16.55
CA PHE A 153 -25.20 51.70 -15.27
C PHE A 153 -25.80 50.59 -14.41
N ASP A 154 -27.14 50.52 -14.30
CA ASP A 154 -27.83 49.45 -13.55
C ASP A 154 -27.50 48.07 -14.13
N LYS A 155 -27.47 47.95 -15.46
CA LYS A 155 -27.12 46.71 -16.15
C LYS A 155 -25.66 46.31 -15.89
N SER A 156 -24.72 47.26 -15.96
CA SER A 156 -23.31 47.00 -15.62
C SER A 156 -23.16 46.59 -14.15
N SER A 157 -23.83 47.27 -13.22
CA SER A 157 -23.84 46.89 -11.80
C SER A 157 -24.32 45.45 -11.61
N HIS A 158 -25.39 45.05 -12.28
CA HIS A 158 -25.90 43.69 -12.20
C HIS A 158 -24.94 42.65 -12.79
N ASP A 159 -24.19 42.99 -13.85
CA ASP A 159 -23.15 42.12 -14.38
C ASP A 159 -21.97 42.00 -13.40
N PHE A 160 -21.57 43.08 -12.72
CA PHE A 160 -20.57 43.02 -11.64
C PHE A 160 -21.01 42.16 -10.45
N ASP A 161 -22.29 42.21 -10.05
CA ASP A 161 -22.82 41.32 -9.02
C ASP A 161 -22.71 39.84 -9.40
N LYS A 162 -22.91 39.52 -10.68
CA LYS A 162 -22.72 38.14 -11.18
C LYS A 162 -21.26 37.73 -11.17
N ILE A 163 -20.36 38.62 -11.56
CA ILE A 163 -18.92 38.39 -11.49
C ILE A 163 -18.51 38.08 -10.04
N ALA A 164 -18.97 38.88 -9.07
CA ALA A 164 -18.67 38.67 -7.65
C ALA A 164 -19.13 37.27 -7.18
N ARG A 165 -20.37 36.86 -7.52
CA ARG A 165 -20.87 35.51 -7.19
C ARG A 165 -20.05 34.40 -7.84
N LEU A 166 -19.55 34.60 -9.06
CA LEU A 166 -18.68 33.61 -9.73
C LEU A 166 -17.35 33.48 -8.99
N PHE A 167 -16.77 34.58 -8.52
CA PHE A 167 -15.57 34.54 -7.70
C PHE A 167 -15.79 33.81 -6.37
N ASP A 168 -16.93 34.02 -5.70
CA ASP A 168 -17.28 33.27 -4.49
C ASP A 168 -17.33 31.76 -4.77
N ILE A 169 -17.96 31.35 -5.88
CA ILE A 169 -18.03 29.94 -6.26
C ILE A 169 -16.64 29.39 -6.59
N ILE A 170 -15.81 30.12 -7.33
CA ILE A 170 -14.43 29.74 -7.62
C ILE A 170 -13.65 29.51 -6.31
N GLY A 171 -13.82 30.39 -5.31
CA GLY A 171 -13.23 30.21 -3.98
C GLY A 171 -13.62 28.87 -3.33
N LEU A 172 -14.90 28.51 -3.37
CA LEU A 172 -15.38 27.22 -2.85
C LEU A 172 -14.75 26.01 -3.56
N TYR A 173 -14.51 26.10 -4.88
CA TYR A 173 -13.80 25.06 -5.61
C TYR A 173 -12.33 24.94 -5.18
N PHE A 174 -11.64 26.07 -4.98
CA PHE A 174 -10.26 26.05 -4.47
C PHE A 174 -10.17 25.43 -3.07
N ASP A 175 -11.09 25.78 -2.16
CA ASP A 175 -11.15 25.19 -0.82
C ASP A 175 -11.38 23.67 -0.88
N LYS A 176 -12.28 23.23 -1.76
CA LYS A 176 -12.55 21.81 -1.99
C LYS A 176 -11.33 21.08 -2.54
N SER A 177 -10.63 21.65 -3.52
CA SER A 177 -9.40 21.07 -4.06
C SER A 177 -8.30 20.99 -2.99
N ALA A 178 -8.12 22.03 -2.17
CA ALA A 178 -7.18 22.02 -1.06
C ALA A 178 -7.48 20.87 -0.08
N HIS A 179 -8.75 20.67 0.27
CA HIS A 179 -9.16 19.57 1.13
C HIS A 179 -8.91 18.19 0.50
N ASP A 180 -9.10 18.05 -0.81
CA ASP A 180 -8.77 16.80 -1.51
C ASP A 180 -7.24 16.55 -1.54
N PHE A 181 -6.41 17.59 -1.70
CA PHE A 181 -4.95 17.48 -1.56
C PHE A 181 -4.52 17.06 -0.15
N ASP A 182 -5.15 17.59 0.91
CA ASP A 182 -4.89 17.16 2.28
C ASP A 182 -5.18 15.66 2.48
N LYS A 183 -6.25 15.15 1.86
CA LYS A 183 -6.55 13.71 1.90
C LYS A 183 -5.50 12.90 1.16
N ILE A 184 -5.08 13.34 -0.02
CA ILE A 184 -3.99 12.70 -0.77
C ILE A 184 -2.72 12.62 0.09
N ALA A 185 -2.33 13.71 0.75
CA ALA A 185 -1.16 13.73 1.63
C ALA A 185 -1.26 12.67 2.75
N ARG A 186 -2.41 12.58 3.43
CA ARG A 186 -2.64 11.54 4.45
C ARG A 186 -2.60 10.13 3.90
N LEU A 187 -3.08 9.90 2.67
CA LEU A 187 -2.98 8.59 2.02
C LEU A 187 -1.52 8.23 1.74
N PHE A 188 -0.69 9.18 1.32
CA PHE A 188 0.75 8.97 1.18
C PHE A 188 1.43 8.64 2.51
N ASP A 189 1.06 9.30 3.61
CA ASP A 189 1.57 8.95 4.95
C ASP A 189 1.23 7.49 5.31
N ILE A 190 -0.01 7.07 5.06
CA ILE A 190 -0.45 5.68 5.30
C ILE A 190 0.33 4.70 4.43
N ILE A 191 0.56 5.01 3.14
CA ILE A 191 1.38 4.20 2.24
C ILE A 191 2.81 4.06 2.80
N GLY A 192 3.40 5.15 3.29
CA GLY A 192 4.71 5.14 3.94
C GLY A 192 4.77 4.16 5.12
N LEU A 193 3.77 4.18 5.99
CA LEU A 193 3.68 3.23 7.11
C LEU A 193 3.60 1.76 6.66
N TYR A 194 2.91 1.47 5.55
CA TYR A 194 2.91 0.12 5.00
C TYR A 194 4.28 -0.28 4.45
N PHE A 195 4.97 0.61 3.75
CA PHE A 195 6.34 0.36 3.28
C PHE A 195 7.30 0.10 4.44
N ASP A 196 7.26 0.90 5.50
CA ASP A 196 8.09 0.71 6.70
C ASP A 196 7.83 -0.66 7.35
N LYS A 197 6.56 -1.05 7.43
CA LYS A 197 6.16 -2.36 7.97
C LYS A 197 6.66 -3.51 7.11
N SER A 198 6.53 -3.40 5.78
CA SER A 198 7.06 -4.40 4.85
C SER A 198 8.58 -4.51 4.94
N ALA A 199 9.29 -3.37 5.01
CA ALA A 199 10.74 -3.35 5.21
C ALA A 199 11.14 -4.07 6.51
N HIS A 200 10.42 -3.83 7.61
CA HIS A 200 10.66 -4.51 8.87
C HIS A 200 10.38 -6.02 8.81
N ASP A 201 9.34 -6.45 8.09
CA ASP A 201 9.07 -7.88 7.88
C ASP A 201 10.18 -8.52 7.01
N PHE A 202 10.69 -7.83 5.97
CA PHE A 202 11.85 -8.29 5.20
C PHE A 202 13.12 -8.41 6.04
N ASP A 203 13.40 -7.44 6.93
CA ASP A 203 14.52 -7.51 7.86
C ASP A 203 14.43 -8.74 8.79
N LYS A 204 13.23 -9.10 9.24
CA LYS A 204 13.02 -10.32 10.04
C LYS A 204 13.28 -11.58 9.23
N ILE A 205 12.82 -11.62 7.99
CA ILE A 205 13.09 -12.75 7.08
C ILE A 205 14.60 -12.89 6.86
N ALA A 206 15.31 -11.79 6.58
CA ALA A 206 16.76 -11.79 6.39
C ALA A 206 17.49 -12.37 7.62
N ARG A 207 17.12 -11.93 8.82
CA ARG A 207 17.68 -12.49 10.07
C ARG A 207 17.36 -13.96 10.28
N LEU A 208 16.20 -14.45 9.85
CA LEU A 208 15.87 -15.88 9.92
C LEU A 208 16.79 -16.70 9.02
N PHE A 209 17.13 -16.19 7.83
CA PHE A 209 18.10 -16.82 6.94
C PHE A 209 19.53 -16.83 7.50
N ASP A 210 19.93 -15.79 8.24
CA ASP A 210 21.27 -15.74 8.87
C ASP A 210 21.48 -16.80 9.98
N ILE A 211 20.40 -17.41 10.49
CA ILE A 211 20.43 -18.38 11.59
C ILE A 211 20.32 -19.84 11.07
N ILE A 212 20.08 -20.04 9.78
CA ILE A 212 20.07 -21.35 9.09
C ILE A 212 21.48 -21.68 8.61
#